data_AF-A0A7Y7TTP3-F1
#
_entry.id   AF-A0A7Y7TTP3-F1
#
_cell.length_a   1.000
_cell.length_b   1.000
_cell.length_c   1.000
_cell.angle_alpha   90.00
_cell.angle_beta   90.00
_cell.angle_gamma   90.00
#
_symmetry.space_group_name_H-M   'P 1'
#
loop_
_entity.id
_entity.type
_entity.pdbx_description
1 polymer ?
#
loop_
_entity_poly.entity_id
_entity_poly.type
_entity_poly.pdbx_seq_one_letter_code
_entity_poly.pdbx_strand_id
1 'polypeptide(L)'
;MKKIFLAIISFLWIAHVYSQNKVIPNPASLYAKFLGYKSEMKTDSNGNQLKVCIFPNNTECDEWAFFRGKCGAEFSYCALKGCTSETDSTDIAQFGVCVCTDSLGKKIKIPLLDFMMQHGDTLYRESKMDRR
;
A
#
# COMPACT_ATOMS: atom_id res chain seq x y z
N MET A 1 39.69 37.90 9.76
CA MET A 1 39.86 36.56 9.15
C MET A 1 39.35 35.41 10.02
N LYS A 2 39.60 35.34 11.35
CA LYS A 2 39.07 34.27 12.24
C LYS A 2 37.54 34.24 12.40
N LYS A 3 36.84 35.39 12.34
CA LYS A 3 35.37 35.48 12.49
C LYS A 3 34.59 34.95 11.27
N ILE A 4 35.19 34.99 10.07
CA ILE A 4 34.58 34.48 8.84
C ILE A 4 34.67 32.94 8.79
N PHE A 5 35.76 32.36 9.31
CA PHE A 5 35.94 30.91 9.40
C PHE A 5 34.96 30.22 10.37
N LEU A 6 34.57 30.88 11.47
CA LEU A 6 33.60 30.34 12.45
C LEU A 6 32.16 30.27 11.88
N ALA A 7 31.78 31.20 11.00
CA ALA A 7 30.45 31.21 10.38
C ALA A 7 30.29 30.11 9.31
N ILE A 8 31.35 29.75 8.60
CA ILE A 8 31.33 28.70 7.56
C ILE A 8 31.21 27.31 8.20
N ILE A 9 31.82 27.09 9.36
CA ILE A 9 31.74 25.83 10.10
C ILE A 9 30.34 25.60 10.69
N SER A 10 29.64 26.66 11.14
CA SER A 10 28.25 26.54 11.58
C SER A 10 27.28 26.31 10.42
N PHE A 11 27.54 26.90 9.25
CA PHE A 11 26.73 26.68 8.04
C PHE A 11 26.88 25.26 7.48
N LEU A 12 28.08 24.67 7.56
CA LEU A 12 28.36 23.30 7.15
C LEU A 12 27.75 22.25 8.09
N TRP A 13 27.61 22.54 9.40
CA TRP A 13 26.88 21.68 10.34
C TRP A 13 25.38 21.68 10.10
N ILE A 14 24.80 22.85 9.77
CA ILE A 14 23.37 22.95 9.46
C ILE A 14 23.03 22.11 8.21
N ALA A 15 23.84 22.21 7.15
CA ALA A 15 23.61 21.43 5.92
C ALA A 15 23.69 19.90 6.13
N HIS A 16 24.47 19.42 7.11
CA HIS A 16 24.57 17.98 7.41
C HIS A 16 23.35 17.41 8.16
N VAL A 17 22.54 18.26 8.82
CA VAL A 17 21.35 17.82 9.58
C VAL A 17 20.10 17.74 8.70
N TYR A 18 20.12 18.27 7.46
CA TYR A 18 18.93 18.43 6.60
C TYR A 18 18.50 17.20 5.77
N SER A 19 19.01 15.99 6.01
CA SER A 19 18.77 14.82 5.15
C SER A 19 18.79 13.56 6.03
N GLN A 20 17.78 12.70 6.20
CA GLN A 20 16.65 12.26 5.38
C GLN A 20 15.59 11.60 6.31
N ASN A 21 14.39 12.16 6.50
CA ASN A 21 13.28 11.40 7.09
C ASN A 21 12.64 10.52 6.00
N LYS A 22 13.10 9.27 5.87
CA LYS A 22 12.48 8.29 4.97
C LYS A 22 11.18 7.78 5.60
N VAL A 23 10.03 8.23 5.09
CA VAL A 23 8.72 7.69 5.47
C VAL A 23 8.44 6.43 4.65
N ILE A 24 8.25 5.29 5.32
CA ILE A 24 7.76 4.05 4.68
C ILE A 24 6.22 4.13 4.64
N PRO A 25 5.60 4.21 3.46
CA PRO A 25 4.16 4.31 3.36
C PRO A 25 3.49 2.98 3.76
N ASN A 26 2.31 3.06 4.38
CA ASN A 26 1.51 1.88 4.68
C ASN A 26 0.98 1.26 3.36
N PRO A 27 1.29 0.00 3.04
CA PRO A 27 0.84 -0.65 1.81
C PRO A 27 -0.68 -0.70 1.67
N ALA A 28 -1.42 -0.90 2.76
CA ALA A 28 -2.88 -0.92 2.73
C ALA A 28 -3.46 0.45 2.36
N SER A 29 -2.89 1.53 2.90
CA SER A 29 -3.26 2.90 2.53
C SER A 29 -2.85 3.22 1.09
N LEU A 30 -1.69 2.73 0.62
CA LEU A 30 -1.29 2.88 -0.78
C LEU A 30 -2.26 2.16 -1.71
N TYR A 31 -2.71 0.97 -1.36
CA TYR A 31 -3.66 0.18 -2.14
C TYR A 31 -5.02 0.86 -2.24
N ALA A 32 -5.60 1.32 -1.12
CA ALA A 32 -6.84 2.10 -1.12
C ALA A 32 -6.70 3.36 -2.00
N LYS A 33 -5.59 4.09 -1.86
CA LYS A 33 -5.29 5.26 -2.68
C LYS A 33 -5.11 4.92 -4.16
N PHE A 34 -4.43 3.83 -4.48
CA PHE A 34 -4.18 3.37 -5.86
C PHE A 34 -5.51 3.11 -6.58
N LEU A 35 -6.48 2.51 -5.90
CA LEU A 35 -7.82 2.26 -6.41
C LEU A 35 -8.72 3.51 -6.42
N GLY A 36 -8.21 4.66 -5.94
CA GLY A 36 -8.95 5.92 -5.91
C GLY A 36 -9.98 6.02 -4.78
N TYR A 37 -9.90 5.15 -3.77
CA TYR A 37 -10.84 5.16 -2.65
C TYR A 37 -10.40 6.16 -1.57
N LYS A 38 -11.40 6.74 -0.89
CA LYS A 38 -11.18 7.65 0.23
C LYS A 38 -10.85 6.85 1.48
N SER A 39 -9.91 7.36 2.27
CA SER A 39 -9.58 6.80 3.58
C SER A 39 -10.02 7.72 4.72
N GLU A 40 -10.55 7.15 5.79
CA GLU A 40 -10.95 7.88 7.00
C GLU A 40 -10.40 7.21 8.26
N MET A 41 -10.02 8.02 9.25
CA MET A 41 -9.63 7.51 10.57
C MET A 41 -10.89 7.25 11.40
N LYS A 42 -10.97 6.08 12.02
CA LYS A 42 -12.03 5.69 12.95
C LYS A 42 -11.46 5.15 14.24
N THR A 43 -12.23 5.27 15.31
CA THR A 43 -11.91 4.70 16.61
C THR A 43 -12.82 3.51 16.86
N ASP A 44 -12.26 2.34 17.17
CA ASP A 44 -13.04 1.15 17.52
C ASP A 44 -13.62 1.24 18.95
N SER A 45 -14.40 0.23 19.35
CA SER A 45 -15.02 0.16 20.68
C SER A 45 -14.01 0.08 21.83
N ASN A 46 -12.76 -0.29 21.54
CA ASN A 46 -11.68 -0.41 22.51
C ASN A 46 -10.81 0.86 22.54
N GLY A 47 -11.15 1.90 21.76
CA GLY A 47 -10.40 3.14 21.68
C GLY A 47 -9.22 3.10 20.70
N ASN A 48 -9.03 2.01 19.94
CA ASN A 48 -7.96 1.93 18.96
C ASN A 48 -8.32 2.71 17.71
N GLN A 49 -7.35 3.44 17.16
CA GLN A 49 -7.51 4.10 15.88
C GLN A 49 -7.17 3.14 14.74
N LEU A 50 -8.09 3.00 13.80
CA LEU A 50 -7.90 2.30 12.53
C LEU A 50 -8.22 3.23 11.36
N LYS A 51 -7.78 2.84 10.16
CA LYS A 51 -8.10 3.56 8.94
C LYS A 51 -9.02 2.68 8.09
N VAL A 52 -10.14 3.23 7.65
CA VAL A 52 -11.10 2.53 6.79
C VAL A 52 -11.05 3.11 5.38
N CYS A 53 -11.24 2.24 4.40
CA CYS A 53 -11.50 2.53 3.01
C CYS A 53 -13.00 2.72 2.81
N ILE A 54 -13.42 3.81 2.17
CA ILE A 54 -14.83 4.08 1.80
C ILE A 54 -15.01 3.78 0.32
N PHE A 55 -15.88 2.82 0.02
CA PHE A 55 -16.16 2.35 -1.34
C PHE A 55 -17.22 3.20 -2.04
N PRO A 56 -17.35 3.11 -3.39
CA PRO A 56 -18.33 3.90 -4.15
C PRO A 56 -19.81 3.71 -3.73
N ASN A 57 -20.15 2.56 -3.15
CA ASN A 57 -21.50 2.29 -2.61
C ASN A 57 -21.69 2.80 -1.16
N ASN A 58 -20.74 3.59 -0.64
CA ASN A 58 -20.66 4.07 0.74
C ASN A 58 -20.49 2.98 1.82
N THR A 59 -20.27 1.72 1.43
CA THR A 59 -19.80 0.72 2.39
C THR A 59 -18.34 0.96 2.72
N GLU A 60 -17.89 0.42 3.86
CA GLU A 60 -16.54 0.65 4.36
C GLU A 60 -15.88 -0.64 4.80
N CYS A 61 -14.56 -0.63 4.79
CA CYS A 61 -13.77 -1.68 5.41
C CYS A 61 -12.45 -1.16 5.93
N ASP A 62 -11.95 -1.73 7.04
CA ASP A 62 -10.56 -1.53 7.48
C ASP A 62 -9.58 -1.75 6.31
N GLU A 63 -8.66 -0.81 6.11
CA GLU A 63 -7.75 -0.84 4.95
C GLU A 63 -6.93 -2.12 4.91
N TRP A 64 -6.48 -2.61 6.07
CA TRP A 64 -5.68 -3.83 6.14
C TRP A 64 -6.53 -5.08 5.91
N ALA A 65 -7.77 -5.11 6.39
CA ALA A 65 -8.73 -6.16 6.06
C ALA A 65 -9.03 -6.19 4.56
N PHE A 66 -9.23 -5.03 3.93
CA PHE A 66 -9.44 -4.91 2.49
C PHE A 66 -8.20 -5.35 1.69
N PHE A 67 -7.01 -4.88 2.07
CA PHE A 67 -5.75 -5.27 1.43
C PHE A 67 -5.46 -6.79 1.53
N ARG A 68 -5.93 -7.44 2.60
CA ARG A 68 -5.81 -8.90 2.79
C ARG A 68 -6.98 -9.69 2.19
N GLY A 69 -7.90 -9.06 1.46
CA GLY A 69 -9.02 -9.74 0.81
C GLY A 69 -10.12 -10.25 1.76
N LYS A 70 -10.23 -9.68 2.98
CA LYS A 70 -11.25 -10.10 3.96
C LYS A 70 -12.63 -9.50 3.72
N CYS A 71 -12.71 -8.47 2.91
CA CYS A 71 -13.90 -7.65 2.68
C CYS A 71 -13.75 -6.89 1.36
N GLY A 72 -14.83 -6.26 0.88
CA GLY A 72 -14.76 -5.37 -0.29
C GLY A 72 -14.32 -6.09 -1.57
N ALA A 73 -14.58 -7.39 -1.70
CA ALA A 73 -14.09 -8.20 -2.81
C ALA A 73 -14.50 -7.62 -4.18
N GLU A 74 -15.72 -7.09 -4.29
CA GLU A 74 -16.25 -6.41 -5.49
C GLU A 74 -15.51 -5.12 -5.87
N PHE A 75 -14.84 -4.49 -4.90
CA PHE A 75 -14.03 -3.27 -5.07
C PHE A 75 -12.53 -3.57 -5.15
N SER A 76 -12.14 -4.84 -5.07
CA SER A 76 -10.73 -5.21 -5.14
C SER A 76 -10.17 -4.99 -6.55
N TYR A 77 -8.86 -4.75 -6.64
CA TYR A 77 -8.15 -4.77 -7.91
C TYR A 77 -8.37 -6.07 -8.68
N CYS A 78 -8.45 -7.21 -7.98
CA CYS A 78 -8.76 -8.51 -8.58
C CYS A 78 -10.09 -8.44 -9.36
N ALA A 79 -11.15 -7.90 -8.74
CA ALA A 79 -12.47 -7.78 -9.36
C ALA A 79 -12.44 -6.84 -10.56
N LEU A 80 -11.72 -5.72 -10.48
CA LEU A 80 -11.53 -4.80 -11.61
C LEU A 80 -10.84 -5.46 -12.82
N LYS A 81 -10.06 -6.53 -12.60
CA LYS A 81 -9.41 -7.33 -13.65
C LYS A 81 -10.12 -8.65 -13.95
N GLY A 82 -11.35 -8.86 -13.45
CA GLY A 82 -12.16 -10.03 -13.76
C GLY A 82 -11.86 -11.28 -12.92
N CYS A 83 -11.18 -11.13 -11.78
CA CYS A 83 -10.91 -12.22 -10.82
C CYS A 83 -11.59 -11.94 -9.48
N THR A 84 -11.66 -12.93 -8.60
CA THR A 84 -12.21 -12.74 -7.24
C THR A 84 -11.07 -12.49 -6.25
N SER A 85 -11.26 -11.62 -5.26
CA SER A 85 -10.31 -11.50 -4.15
C SER A 85 -10.68 -12.45 -3.01
N GLU A 86 -9.68 -13.13 -2.46
CA GLU A 86 -9.79 -13.98 -1.27
C GLU A 86 -8.62 -13.71 -0.31
N THR A 87 -8.74 -14.17 0.93
CA THR A 87 -7.62 -14.24 1.87
C THR A 87 -6.94 -15.61 1.76
N ASP A 88 -5.62 -15.61 1.65
CA ASP A 88 -4.80 -16.79 1.87
C ASP A 88 -3.94 -16.61 3.13
N SER A 89 -3.43 -17.71 3.67
CA SER A 89 -2.73 -17.72 4.95
C SER A 89 -1.60 -18.74 4.99
N THR A 90 -0.53 -18.36 5.66
CA THR A 90 0.48 -19.29 6.18
C THR A 90 0.35 -19.38 7.70
N ASP A 91 1.19 -20.20 8.32
CA ASP A 91 1.24 -20.34 9.78
C ASP A 91 1.53 -19.01 10.52
N ILE A 92 2.08 -18.01 9.83
CA ILE A 92 2.54 -16.75 10.43
C ILE A 92 1.92 -15.49 9.83
N ALA A 93 1.14 -15.60 8.74
CA ALA A 93 0.63 -14.43 8.03
C ALA A 93 -0.66 -14.69 7.26
N GLN A 94 -1.43 -13.62 7.01
CA GLN A 94 -2.58 -13.60 6.12
C GLN A 94 -2.38 -12.51 5.06
N PHE A 95 -2.69 -12.81 3.81
CA PHE A 95 -2.51 -11.88 2.68
C PHE A 95 -3.61 -12.06 1.63
N GLY A 96 -3.80 -11.02 0.82
CA GLY A 96 -4.79 -11.05 -0.27
C GLY A 96 -4.24 -11.82 -1.46
N VAL A 97 -5.10 -12.64 -2.08
CA VAL A 97 -4.86 -13.30 -3.35
C VAL A 97 -5.97 -12.97 -4.34
N CYS A 98 -5.62 -12.92 -5.62
CA CYS A 98 -6.57 -12.93 -6.71
C CYS A 98 -6.76 -14.38 -7.18
N VAL A 99 -8.02 -14.82 -7.19
CA VAL A 99 -8.44 -16.13 -7.66
C VAL A 99 -9.06 -15.96 -9.04
N CYS A 100 -8.33 -16.40 -10.05
CA CYS A 100 -8.72 -16.32 -11.46
C CYS A 100 -9.01 -17.72 -12.00
N THR A 101 -9.82 -17.80 -13.05
CA THR A 101 -10.03 -19.05 -13.79
C THR A 101 -9.24 -18.99 -15.09
N ASP A 102 -8.39 -19.99 -15.33
CA ASP A 102 -7.62 -20.10 -16.57
C ASP A 102 -8.48 -20.58 -17.75
N SER A 103 -7.88 -20.65 -18.95
CA SER A 103 -8.56 -21.10 -20.17
C SER A 103 -9.07 -22.54 -20.11
N LEU A 104 -8.60 -23.34 -19.16
CA LEU A 104 -9.00 -24.74 -18.94
C LEU A 104 -10.04 -24.87 -17.82
N GLY A 105 -10.51 -23.74 -17.25
CA GLY A 105 -11.47 -23.75 -16.15
C GLY A 105 -10.85 -24.00 -14.78
N LYS A 106 -9.52 -24.09 -14.67
CA LYS A 106 -8.83 -24.30 -13.39
C LYS A 106 -8.68 -22.99 -12.64
N LYS A 107 -8.99 -23.01 -11.35
CA LYS A 107 -8.75 -21.88 -10.45
C LYS A 107 -7.28 -21.77 -10.12
N ILE A 108 -6.71 -20.58 -10.32
CA ILE A 108 -5.34 -20.21 -9.95
C ILE A 108 -5.39 -19.12 -8.88
N LYS A 109 -4.54 -19.23 -7.86
CA LYS A 109 -4.37 -18.21 -6.83
C LYS A 109 -3.05 -17.47 -7.06
N ILE A 110 -3.12 -16.16 -7.16
CA ILE A 110 -1.96 -15.28 -7.37
C ILE A 110 -1.95 -14.24 -6.25
N PRO A 111 -0.85 -14.04 -5.51
CA PRO A 111 -0.77 -12.96 -4.53
C PRO A 111 -1.15 -11.62 -5.12
N LEU A 112 -1.91 -10.80 -4.39
CA LEU A 112 -2.47 -9.54 -4.88
C LEU A 112 -1.42 -8.64 -5.54
N LEU A 113 -0.26 -8.46 -4.88
CA LEU A 113 0.81 -7.61 -5.40
C LEU A 113 1.43 -8.20 -6.68
N ASP A 114 1.63 -9.52 -6.73
CA ASP A 114 2.15 -10.18 -7.93
C ASP A 114 1.17 -10.05 -9.10
N PHE A 115 -0.13 -10.16 -8.81
CA PHE A 115 -1.19 -9.98 -9.81
C PHE A 115 -1.24 -8.54 -10.33
N MET A 116 -1.07 -7.54 -9.46
CA MET A 116 -0.90 -6.13 -9.89
C MET A 116 0.31 -5.98 -10.80
N MET A 117 1.46 -6.54 -10.41
CA MET A 117 2.69 -6.46 -11.19
C MET A 117 2.59 -7.14 -12.55
N GLN A 118 1.89 -8.28 -12.65
CA GLN A 118 1.61 -8.96 -13.92
C GLN A 118 0.79 -8.09 -14.90
N HIS A 119 0.06 -7.10 -14.37
CA HIS A 119 -0.72 -6.14 -15.14
C HIS A 119 0.00 -4.79 -15.33
N GLY A 120 1.28 -4.70 -14.94
CA GLY A 120 2.07 -3.47 -15.05
C GLY A 120 1.80 -2.42 -13.98
N ASP A 121 1.06 -2.79 -12.92
CA ASP A 121 0.68 -1.89 -11.83
C ASP A 121 1.50 -2.20 -10.56
N THR A 122 1.89 -1.15 -9.83
CA THR A 122 2.64 -1.27 -8.57
C THR A 122 2.19 -0.22 -7.56
N LEU A 123 2.12 -0.60 -6.29
CA LEU A 123 1.84 0.33 -5.20
C LEU A 123 3.01 1.26 -4.88
N TYR A 124 4.22 0.77 -5.11
CA TYR A 124 5.43 1.52 -4.82
C TYR A 124 5.91 2.17 -6.11
N ARG A 125 6.08 3.50 -6.08
CA ARG A 125 6.78 4.18 -7.15
C ARG A 125 8.17 3.57 -7.24
N GLU A 126 8.54 3.04 -8.40
CA GLU A 126 9.94 2.73 -8.70
C GLU A 126 10.71 4.03 -8.54
N SER A 127 11.41 4.20 -7.40
CA SER A 127 12.48 5.17 -7.33
C SER A 127 13.43 4.72 -8.40
N LYS A 128 13.53 5.47 -9.52
CA LYS A 128 14.48 5.23 -10.63
C LYS A 128 15.69 4.47 -10.10
N MET A 129 15.66 3.14 -10.19
CA MET A 129 16.86 2.35 -10.02
C MET A 129 17.67 2.77 -11.23
N ASP A 130 18.68 3.57 -10.93
CA ASP A 130 19.60 4.26 -11.83
C ASP A 130 19.86 3.41 -13.08
N ARG A 131 19.01 3.57 -14.11
CA ARG A 131 19.33 3.19 -15.48
C ARG A 131 20.26 4.28 -15.98
N ARG A 132 21.50 4.23 -15.49
CA ARG A 132 22.68 4.73 -16.18
C ARG A 132 23.32 3.57 -16.91
#